data_AF-A0A6B0V899-F1
#
_entry.id   AF-A0A6B0V899-F1
#
_cell.length_a   1.000
_cell.length_b   1.000
_cell.length_c   1.000
_cell.angle_alpha   90.00
_cell.angle_beta   90.00
_cell.angle_gamma   90.00
#
_symmetry.space_group_name_H-M   'P 1'
#
loop_
_entity.id
_entity.type
_entity.pdbx_description
1 polymer ?
#
loop_
_entity_poly.entity_id
_entity_poly.type
_entity_poly.pdbx_seq_one_letter_code
_entity_poly.pdbx_strand_id
1 'polypeptide(L)'
;NRDLSIFARATACNIFLLARLMYVFQVLHCAQNVMRKVHRICATFIWKSNWEPMRRNNLFRRIPLGGLGLSHLFVRQLVSRFIFLRDTEQPFMRAVFQTKLAGHLPSFLVSSHGEQPTRVVGFLKEVVEAYRFLAVRYSREYLSCITRKSLSKALYDTLFPEPLYRALYNQGTGQDVLCRVKRMAIQPRAKSFFFKLHTSTLPVKVWLHEKGIFVPWTTNCLLCKAPETIEHVFIFCWDALLFWDVLQRTLKKDLKITAHSIRFLPITSQELVPYDLITLIGLYSIWCSRMAVRHADLNPRPVETYFLEFVTEIRSTYAHQDSVPEWVGMCERLLKSPQRIN
;
A
#
# COMPACT_ATOMS: atom_id res chain seq x y z
N ASN A 1 -13.73 16.77 10.51
CA ASN A 1 -12.99 16.35 9.30
C ASN A 1 -12.44 14.94 9.45
N ARG A 2 -13.09 13.93 8.86
CA ARG A 2 -12.61 12.52 8.92
C ARG A 2 -11.35 12.37 8.07
N ASP A 3 -10.22 12.12 8.71
CA ASP A 3 -8.93 11.94 8.06
C ASP A 3 -8.93 10.62 7.23
N LEU A 4 -8.60 10.66 5.94
CA LEU A 4 -8.56 9.45 5.10
C LEU A 4 -7.25 8.68 5.29
N SER A 5 -7.35 7.36 5.50
CA SER A 5 -6.17 6.49 5.58
C SER A 5 -5.41 6.46 4.25
N ILE A 6 -4.14 6.07 4.26
CA ILE A 6 -3.34 5.92 3.05
C ILE A 6 -3.97 4.93 2.04
N PHE A 7 -4.59 3.85 2.54
CA PHE A 7 -5.35 2.89 1.72
C PHE A 7 -6.60 3.52 1.10
N ALA A 8 -7.33 4.32 1.87
CA ALA A 8 -8.52 5.02 1.38
C ALA A 8 -8.15 6.08 0.34
N ARG A 9 -7.04 6.80 0.53
CA ARG A 9 -6.53 7.76 -0.47
C ARG A 9 -6.12 7.09 -1.78
N ALA A 10 -5.43 5.95 -1.72
CA ALA A 10 -5.11 5.19 -2.93
C ALA A 10 -6.38 4.67 -3.64
N THR A 11 -7.37 4.22 -2.87
CA THR A 11 -8.68 3.81 -3.40
C THR A 11 -9.41 4.98 -4.05
N ALA A 12 -9.40 6.16 -3.42
CA ALA A 12 -9.98 7.37 -3.98
C ALA A 12 -9.29 7.78 -5.29
N CYS A 13 -7.95 7.71 -5.38
CA CYS A 13 -7.24 7.94 -6.65
C CYS A 13 -7.72 6.98 -7.75
N ASN A 14 -7.88 5.70 -7.44
CA ASN A 14 -8.35 4.71 -8.41
C ASN A 14 -9.78 5.00 -8.91
N ILE A 15 -10.70 5.31 -7.99
CA ILE A 15 -12.12 5.48 -8.29
C ILE A 15 -12.41 6.83 -8.92
N PHE A 16 -11.92 7.93 -8.35
CA PHE A 16 -12.32 9.27 -8.76
C PHE A 16 -11.47 9.86 -9.87
N LEU A 17 -10.15 9.59 -9.87
CA LEU A 17 -9.23 10.20 -10.84
C LEU A 17 -8.91 9.23 -11.99
N LEU A 18 -8.35 8.07 -11.65
CA LEU A 18 -7.81 7.16 -12.65
C LEU A 18 -8.91 6.48 -13.47
N ALA A 19 -10.07 6.18 -12.89
CA ALA A 19 -11.20 5.63 -13.66
C ALA A 19 -11.67 6.60 -14.74
N ARG A 20 -11.82 7.90 -14.41
CA ARG A 20 -12.24 8.94 -15.36
C ARG A 20 -11.20 9.17 -16.45
N LEU A 21 -9.92 9.25 -16.08
CA LEU A 21 -8.84 9.37 -17.06
C LEU A 21 -8.79 8.17 -18.00
N MET A 22 -8.99 6.95 -17.48
CA MET A 22 -9.02 5.76 -18.30
C MET A 22 -10.16 5.73 -19.31
N TYR A 23 -11.33 6.29 -18.96
CA TYR A 23 -12.43 6.44 -19.91
C TYR A 23 -12.01 7.32 -21.09
N VAL A 24 -11.42 8.50 -20.81
CA VAL A 24 -10.91 9.40 -21.86
C VAL A 24 -9.80 8.74 -22.69
N PHE A 25 -8.90 8.00 -22.03
CA PHE A 25 -7.83 7.27 -22.71
C PHE A 25 -8.32 6.08 -23.53
N GLN A 26 -9.59 5.68 -23.50
CA GLN A 26 -10.07 4.65 -24.44
C GLN A 26 -9.94 5.12 -25.89
N VAL A 27 -10.13 6.41 -26.14
CA VAL A 27 -10.19 6.99 -27.49
C VAL A 27 -9.04 7.94 -27.80
N LEU A 28 -8.42 8.55 -26.77
CA LEU A 28 -7.33 9.51 -26.96
C LEU A 28 -5.94 8.91 -26.69
N HIS A 29 -4.95 9.39 -27.45
CA HIS A 29 -3.54 9.17 -27.17
C HIS A 29 -3.15 9.86 -25.86
N CYS A 30 -2.33 9.19 -25.05
CA CYS A 30 -1.77 9.80 -23.84
C CYS A 30 -0.25 9.65 -23.82
N ALA A 31 0.45 10.77 -23.90
CA ALA A 31 1.90 10.79 -23.78
C ALA A 31 2.35 10.31 -22.38
N GLN A 32 3.41 9.51 -22.33
CA GLN A 32 3.96 8.97 -21.08
C GLN A 32 4.36 10.06 -20.07
N ASN A 33 4.76 11.25 -20.54
CA ASN A 33 5.08 12.41 -19.69
C ASN A 33 3.87 12.86 -18.86
N VAL A 34 2.67 12.85 -19.46
CA VAL A 34 1.42 13.20 -18.78
C VAL A 34 1.08 12.13 -17.75
N MET A 35 1.22 10.85 -18.10
CA MET A 35 1.00 9.74 -17.15
C MET A 35 1.90 9.86 -15.92
N ARG A 36 3.19 10.17 -16.11
CA ARG A 36 4.16 10.37 -15.02
C ARG A 36 3.78 11.53 -14.10
N LYS A 37 3.24 12.63 -14.64
CA LYS A 37 2.73 13.77 -13.88
C LYS A 37 1.49 13.38 -13.06
N VAL A 38 0.52 12.69 -13.66
CA VAL A 38 -0.67 12.20 -12.95
C VAL A 38 -0.29 11.25 -11.81
N HIS A 39 0.64 10.33 -12.05
CA HIS A 39 1.13 9.44 -11.00
C HIS A 39 1.82 10.17 -9.86
N ARG A 40 2.53 11.27 -10.14
CA ARG A 40 3.10 12.14 -9.11
C ARG A 40 2.00 12.80 -8.28
N ILE A 41 0.95 13.32 -8.90
CA ILE A 41 -0.21 13.91 -8.21
C ILE A 41 -0.89 12.87 -7.29
N CYS A 42 -1.10 11.65 -7.78
CA CYS A 42 -1.62 10.57 -6.95
C CYS A 42 -0.69 10.29 -5.76
N ALA A 43 0.62 10.21 -5.99
CA ALA A 43 1.60 9.91 -4.95
C ALA A 43 1.64 11.00 -3.88
N THR A 44 1.68 12.29 -4.24
CA THR A 44 1.69 13.39 -3.27
C THR A 44 0.40 13.44 -2.45
N PHE A 45 -0.76 13.18 -3.07
CA PHE A 45 -2.03 13.05 -2.35
C PHE A 45 -2.04 11.86 -1.37
N ILE A 46 -1.60 10.68 -1.82
CA ILE A 46 -1.50 9.46 -1.00
C ILE A 46 -0.54 9.64 0.17
N TRP A 47 0.54 10.42 -0.01
CA TRP A 47 1.50 10.68 1.06
C TRP A 47 1.12 11.86 1.94
N LYS A 48 0.22 12.76 1.50
CA LYS A 48 -0.02 14.07 2.14
C LYS A 48 1.31 14.82 2.30
N SER A 49 2.11 14.79 1.25
CA SER A 49 3.46 15.35 1.24
C SER A 49 3.79 15.87 -0.14
N ASN A 50 4.65 16.89 -0.20
CA ASN A 50 5.18 17.45 -1.44
C ASN A 50 6.23 16.53 -2.10
N TRP A 51 6.68 15.50 -1.38
CA TRP A 51 7.70 14.57 -1.82
C TRP A 51 7.31 13.12 -1.51
N GLU A 52 7.97 12.16 -2.17
CA GLU A 52 7.66 10.73 -2.10
C GLU A 52 8.65 9.99 -1.17
N PRO A 53 8.22 9.45 -0.02
CA PRO A 53 9.09 8.75 0.94
C PRO A 53 9.77 7.48 0.42
N MET A 54 9.26 6.90 -0.67
CA MET A 54 9.78 5.69 -1.28
C MET A 54 9.61 5.72 -2.80
N ARG A 55 10.20 4.74 -3.48
CA ARG A 55 9.99 4.52 -4.92
C ARG A 55 8.49 4.35 -5.23
N ARG A 56 8.00 5.16 -6.16
CA ARG A 56 6.60 5.16 -6.61
C ARG A 56 6.09 3.79 -7.06
N ASN A 57 7.00 2.98 -7.64
CA ASN A 57 6.69 1.62 -8.10
C ASN A 57 6.03 0.75 -7.03
N ASN A 58 6.39 0.98 -5.76
CA ASN A 58 5.82 0.26 -4.63
C ASN A 58 4.32 0.55 -4.46
N LEU A 59 3.84 1.75 -4.81
CA LEU A 59 2.42 2.11 -4.68
C LEU A 59 1.53 1.30 -5.63
N PHE A 60 2.06 0.96 -6.80
CA PHE A 60 1.32 0.24 -7.84
C PHE A 60 1.17 -1.25 -7.56
N ARG A 61 2.04 -1.82 -6.72
CA ARG A 61 1.89 -3.21 -6.31
C ARG A 61 0.58 -3.42 -5.57
N ARG A 62 0.05 -4.62 -5.68
CA ARG A 62 -1.18 -5.01 -4.98
C ARG A 62 -0.95 -5.02 -3.47
N ILE A 63 -2.02 -4.81 -2.70
CA ILE A 63 -1.96 -4.78 -1.22
C ILE A 63 -1.38 -6.08 -0.63
N PRO A 64 -1.77 -7.29 -1.08
CA PRO A 64 -1.14 -8.53 -0.60
C PRO A 64 0.37 -8.60 -0.89
N LEU A 65 0.86 -7.83 -1.87
CA LEU A 65 2.25 -7.80 -2.32
C LEU A 65 3.03 -6.57 -1.83
N GLY A 66 2.48 -5.81 -0.89
CA GLY A 66 3.19 -4.75 -0.15
C GLY A 66 2.80 -3.33 -0.57
N GLY A 67 2.13 -3.20 -1.71
CA GLY A 67 1.74 -1.89 -2.23
C GLY A 67 0.39 -1.39 -1.72
N LEU A 68 -0.13 -0.39 -2.41
CA LEU A 68 -1.45 0.18 -2.12
C LEU A 68 -2.51 -0.20 -3.17
N GLY A 69 -2.11 -0.91 -4.22
CA GLY A 69 -2.97 -1.25 -5.35
C GLY A 69 -3.33 -0.03 -6.19
N LEU A 70 -2.46 0.98 -6.26
CA LEU A 70 -2.67 2.12 -7.14
C LEU A 70 -2.60 1.66 -8.61
N SER A 71 -3.56 2.07 -9.43
CA SER A 71 -3.57 1.70 -10.84
C SER A 71 -2.46 2.43 -11.61
N HIS A 72 -1.68 1.68 -12.38
CA HIS A 72 -0.71 2.23 -13.32
C HIS A 72 -1.36 2.49 -14.68
N LEU A 73 -1.33 3.75 -15.13
CA LEU A 73 -2.02 4.21 -16.34
C LEU A 73 -1.48 3.53 -17.60
N PHE A 74 -0.15 3.42 -17.73
CA PHE A 74 0.47 2.71 -18.85
C PHE A 74 0.05 1.24 -18.92
N VAL A 75 -0.01 0.53 -17.78
CA VAL A 75 -0.43 -0.88 -17.76
C VAL A 75 -1.90 -0.99 -18.18
N ARG A 76 -2.76 -0.12 -17.63
CA ARG A 76 -4.18 -0.11 -18.00
C ARG A 76 -4.40 0.26 -19.46
N GLN A 77 -3.65 1.21 -20.00
CA GLN A 77 -3.70 1.59 -21.41
C GLN A 77 -3.27 0.42 -22.28
N LEU A 78 -2.10 -0.15 -22.03
CA LEU A 78 -1.53 -1.26 -22.78
C LEU A 78 -2.49 -2.46 -22.83
N VAL A 79 -3.02 -2.87 -21.67
CA VAL A 79 -4.03 -3.93 -21.59
C VAL A 79 -5.29 -3.55 -22.38
N SER A 80 -5.75 -2.31 -22.25
CA SER A 80 -6.96 -1.88 -22.97
C SER A 80 -6.78 -1.88 -24.49
N ARG A 81 -5.63 -1.43 -25.00
CA ARG A 81 -5.32 -1.43 -26.44
C ARG A 81 -5.23 -2.83 -27.00
N PHE A 82 -4.54 -3.73 -26.30
CA PHE A 82 -4.41 -5.11 -26.72
C PHE A 82 -5.75 -5.86 -26.71
N ILE A 83 -6.52 -5.75 -25.62
CA ILE A 83 -7.83 -6.41 -25.53
C ILE A 83 -8.79 -5.86 -26.58
N PHE A 84 -8.75 -4.55 -26.87
CA PHE A 84 -9.52 -3.97 -27.95
C PHE A 84 -9.10 -4.53 -29.32
N LEU A 85 -7.81 -4.62 -29.61
CA LEU A 85 -7.31 -5.24 -30.85
C LEU A 85 -7.79 -6.69 -31.02
N ARG A 86 -7.78 -7.48 -29.93
CA ARG A 86 -8.12 -8.91 -29.96
C ARG A 86 -9.63 -9.16 -30.04
N ASP A 87 -10.43 -8.43 -29.25
CA ASP A 87 -11.85 -8.73 -29.02
C ASP A 87 -12.80 -7.81 -29.80
N THR A 88 -12.31 -6.99 -30.74
CA THR A 88 -13.19 -6.13 -31.54
C THR A 88 -14.04 -6.94 -32.52
N GLU A 89 -15.35 -6.91 -32.30
CA GLU A 89 -16.33 -7.53 -33.20
C GLU A 89 -16.91 -6.55 -34.23
N GLN A 90 -16.78 -5.24 -34.01
CA GLN A 90 -17.34 -4.23 -34.91
C GLN A 90 -16.71 -4.34 -36.32
N PRO A 91 -17.51 -4.57 -37.38
CA PRO A 91 -17.00 -4.80 -38.73
C PRO A 91 -16.09 -3.68 -39.26
N PHE A 92 -16.49 -2.42 -39.01
CA PHE A 92 -15.70 -1.25 -39.40
C PHE A 92 -14.29 -1.27 -38.81
N MET A 93 -14.17 -1.47 -37.50
CA MET A 93 -12.86 -1.46 -36.84
C MET A 93 -12.01 -2.67 -37.21
N ARG A 94 -12.63 -3.84 -37.46
CA ARG A 94 -11.91 -5.00 -38.00
C ARG A 94 -11.31 -4.70 -39.38
N ALA A 95 -12.08 -4.07 -40.27
CA ALA A 95 -11.59 -3.65 -41.57
C ALA A 95 -10.45 -2.63 -41.46
N VAL A 96 -10.54 -1.66 -40.54
CA VAL A 96 -9.45 -0.71 -40.27
C VAL A 96 -8.18 -1.44 -39.79
N PHE A 97 -8.30 -2.42 -38.90
CA PHE A 97 -7.14 -3.18 -38.44
C PHE A 97 -6.54 -4.05 -39.55
N GLN A 98 -7.36 -4.75 -40.33
CA GLN A 98 -6.87 -5.59 -41.44
C GLN A 98 -6.21 -4.76 -42.54
N THR A 99 -6.74 -3.58 -42.87
CA THR A 99 -6.16 -2.72 -43.91
C THR A 99 -4.93 -1.94 -43.43
N LYS A 100 -4.97 -1.36 -42.22
CA LYS A 100 -3.92 -0.45 -41.74
C LYS A 100 -2.86 -1.09 -40.85
N LEU A 101 -3.17 -2.18 -40.15
CA LEU A 101 -2.28 -2.79 -39.17
C LEU A 101 -1.68 -4.13 -39.59
N ALA A 102 -2.25 -4.82 -40.60
CA ALA A 102 -1.78 -6.15 -41.00
C ALA A 102 -0.29 -6.17 -41.40
N GLY A 103 0.16 -5.17 -42.17
CA GLY A 103 1.58 -5.04 -42.52
C GLY A 103 2.51 -4.78 -41.33
N HIS A 104 1.99 -4.28 -40.20
CA HIS A 104 2.77 -4.03 -38.98
C HIS A 104 2.74 -5.20 -37.99
N LEU A 105 1.70 -6.04 -38.07
CA LEU A 105 1.40 -7.17 -37.17
C LEU A 105 1.06 -8.44 -37.97
N PRO A 106 1.92 -8.90 -38.90
CA PRO A 106 1.60 -10.00 -39.81
C PRO A 106 1.42 -11.34 -39.07
N SER A 107 2.06 -11.49 -37.91
CA SER A 107 1.91 -12.67 -37.04
C SER A 107 0.56 -12.73 -36.32
N PHE A 108 -0.24 -11.67 -36.35
CA PHE A 108 -1.50 -11.58 -35.60
C PHE A 108 -2.70 -11.32 -36.49
N LEU A 109 -2.57 -10.44 -37.49
CA LEU A 109 -3.64 -10.06 -38.40
C LEU A 109 -3.38 -10.61 -39.80
N VAL A 110 -4.42 -11.17 -40.41
CA VAL A 110 -4.41 -11.61 -41.81
C VAL A 110 -5.21 -10.62 -42.63
N SER A 111 -4.66 -10.21 -43.78
CA SER A 111 -5.31 -9.32 -44.73
C SER A 111 -5.10 -9.82 -46.15
N SER A 112 -6.13 -9.71 -46.97
CA SER A 112 -6.08 -9.96 -48.42
C SER A 112 -5.56 -8.75 -49.20
N HIS A 113 -5.42 -7.58 -48.55
CA HIS A 113 -4.87 -6.37 -49.17
C HIS A 113 -3.34 -6.35 -49.03
N GLY A 114 -2.63 -6.47 -50.14
CA GLY A 114 -1.16 -6.52 -50.24
C GLY A 114 -0.47 -5.16 -50.34
N GLU A 115 -1.06 -4.10 -49.79
CA GLU A 115 -0.46 -2.76 -49.85
C GLU A 115 0.69 -2.59 -48.85
N GLN A 116 1.67 -1.75 -49.22
CA GLN A 116 2.78 -1.42 -48.32
C GLN A 116 2.29 -0.78 -47.02
N PRO A 117 2.92 -1.10 -45.87
CA PRO A 117 2.47 -0.61 -44.57
C PRO A 117 2.50 0.91 -44.52
N THR A 118 1.30 1.52 -44.46
CA THR A 118 1.17 2.96 -44.25
C THR A 118 1.65 3.36 -42.86
N ARG A 119 2.11 4.60 -42.72
CA ARG A 119 2.59 5.13 -41.43
C ARG A 119 1.45 5.13 -40.40
N VAL A 120 1.60 4.34 -39.34
CA VAL A 120 0.68 4.34 -38.20
C VAL A 120 0.97 5.49 -37.24
N VAL A 121 -0.08 6.24 -36.89
CA VAL A 121 -0.02 7.40 -35.98
C VAL A 121 -1.13 7.32 -34.93
N GLY A 122 -0.99 8.10 -33.85
CA GLY A 122 -2.00 8.22 -32.80
C GLY A 122 -2.39 6.89 -32.17
N PHE A 123 -3.71 6.64 -32.06
CA PHE A 123 -4.27 5.44 -31.45
C PHE A 123 -3.77 4.14 -32.10
N LEU A 124 -3.73 4.07 -33.42
CA LEU A 124 -3.31 2.87 -34.15
C LEU A 124 -1.84 2.52 -33.88
N LYS A 125 -0.98 3.54 -33.71
CA LYS A 125 0.41 3.34 -33.28
C LYS A 125 0.48 2.74 -31.88
N GLU A 126 -0.31 3.25 -30.92
CA GLU A 126 -0.35 2.69 -29.56
C GLU A 126 -0.81 1.22 -29.53
N VAL A 127 -1.74 0.84 -30.41
CA VAL A 127 -2.21 -0.55 -30.53
C VAL A 127 -1.08 -1.47 -31.00
N VAL A 128 -0.34 -1.06 -32.03
CA VAL A 128 0.83 -1.81 -32.53
C VAL A 128 1.91 -1.91 -31.46
N GLU A 129 2.24 -0.81 -30.79
CA GLU A 129 3.24 -0.79 -29.71
C GLU A 129 2.83 -1.65 -28.51
N ALA A 130 1.54 -1.62 -28.13
CA ALA A 130 1.01 -2.46 -27.05
C ALA A 130 1.13 -3.96 -27.40
N TYR A 131 0.77 -4.35 -28.62
CA TYR A 131 0.93 -5.73 -29.06
C TYR A 131 2.40 -6.15 -29.07
N ARG A 132 3.30 -5.35 -29.68
CA ARG A 132 4.74 -5.67 -29.74
C ARG A 132 5.34 -5.79 -28.34
N PHE A 133 4.96 -4.90 -27.41
CA PHE A 133 5.41 -4.97 -26.03
C PHE A 133 5.01 -6.29 -25.35
N LEU A 134 3.80 -6.78 -25.63
CA LEU A 134 3.27 -8.03 -25.08
C LEU A 134 3.85 -9.27 -25.76
N ALA A 135 3.99 -9.26 -27.08
CA ALA A 135 4.48 -10.38 -27.87
C ALA A 135 5.93 -10.77 -27.53
N VAL A 136 6.74 -9.81 -27.05
CA VAL A 136 8.10 -10.10 -26.55
C VAL A 136 8.09 -10.80 -25.18
N ARG A 137 6.99 -10.68 -24.41
CA ARG A 137 6.91 -11.13 -23.01
C ARG A 137 6.04 -12.38 -22.82
N TYR A 138 5.10 -12.62 -23.72
CA TYR A 138 4.11 -13.67 -23.58
C TYR A 138 3.94 -14.41 -24.91
N SER A 139 3.66 -15.71 -24.83
CA SER A 139 3.36 -16.50 -26.02
C SER A 139 2.02 -16.07 -26.64
N ARG A 140 1.82 -16.41 -27.91
CA ARG A 140 0.61 -16.05 -28.64
C ARG A 140 -0.62 -16.77 -28.09
N GLU A 141 -0.46 -18.03 -27.70
CA GLU A 141 -1.50 -18.88 -27.11
C GLU A 141 -1.96 -18.32 -25.75
N TYR A 142 -1.01 -17.80 -24.97
CA TYR A 142 -1.34 -17.11 -23.72
C TYR A 142 -2.15 -15.84 -23.98
N LEU A 143 -1.71 -15.03 -24.96
CA LEU A 143 -2.36 -13.77 -25.32
C LEU A 143 -3.76 -13.96 -25.93
N SER A 144 -4.02 -15.06 -26.65
CA SER A 144 -5.34 -15.32 -27.24
C SER A 144 -6.42 -15.60 -26.17
N CYS A 145 -6.09 -16.30 -25.09
CA CYS A 145 -7.08 -16.78 -24.12
C CYS A 145 -7.13 -15.98 -22.81
N ILE A 146 -6.15 -15.09 -22.56
CA ILE A 146 -6.06 -14.40 -21.26
C ILE A 146 -7.18 -13.36 -21.04
N THR A 147 -7.68 -13.27 -19.81
CA THR A 147 -8.63 -12.20 -19.44
C THR A 147 -7.91 -10.87 -19.16
N ARG A 148 -8.62 -9.76 -19.33
CA ARG A 148 -8.14 -8.40 -18.99
C ARG A 148 -7.53 -8.30 -17.58
N LYS A 149 -8.18 -8.94 -16.60
CA LYS A 149 -7.75 -8.93 -15.18
C LYS A 149 -6.48 -9.74 -14.98
N SER A 150 -6.39 -10.93 -15.55
CA SER A 150 -5.21 -11.79 -15.47
C SER A 150 -4.00 -11.15 -16.16
N LEU A 151 -4.20 -10.57 -17.36
CA LEU A 151 -3.11 -9.90 -18.09
C LEU A 151 -2.58 -8.69 -17.31
N SER A 152 -3.48 -7.88 -16.74
CA SER A 152 -3.08 -6.77 -15.87
C SER A 152 -2.23 -7.27 -14.71
N LYS A 153 -2.66 -8.33 -14.01
CA LYS A 153 -1.94 -8.92 -12.88
C LYS A 153 -0.54 -9.40 -13.28
N ALA A 154 -0.43 -10.14 -14.38
CA ALA A 154 0.85 -10.64 -14.89
C ALA A 154 1.82 -9.49 -15.21
N LEU A 155 1.32 -8.42 -15.83
CA LEU A 155 2.12 -7.23 -16.11
C LEU A 155 2.57 -6.51 -14.84
N TYR A 156 1.70 -6.37 -13.83
CA TYR A 156 2.13 -5.77 -12.55
C TYR A 156 3.26 -6.59 -11.91
N ASP A 157 3.13 -7.91 -11.91
CA ASP A 157 4.11 -8.80 -11.30
C ASP A 157 5.45 -8.78 -12.08
N THR A 158 5.40 -8.59 -13.41
CA THR A 158 6.60 -8.50 -14.28
C THR A 158 7.27 -7.13 -14.24
N LEU A 159 6.49 -6.04 -14.23
CA LEU A 159 7.01 -4.67 -14.36
C LEU A 159 7.41 -4.03 -13.03
N PHE A 160 6.81 -4.48 -11.91
CA PHE A 160 7.08 -3.93 -10.59
C PHE A 160 7.71 -4.99 -9.68
N PRO A 161 9.05 -4.93 -9.49
CA PRO A 161 9.77 -5.92 -8.70
C PRO A 161 9.31 -5.89 -7.23
N GLU A 162 9.73 -6.90 -6.49
CA GLU A 162 9.42 -6.97 -5.06
C GLU A 162 10.03 -5.78 -4.29
N PRO A 163 9.26 -5.13 -3.40
CA PRO A 163 9.78 -4.04 -2.58
C PRO A 163 10.86 -4.53 -1.63
N LEU A 164 11.92 -3.74 -1.47
CA LEU A 164 13.06 -4.08 -0.61
C LEU A 164 12.66 -4.40 0.84
N TYR A 165 11.67 -3.68 1.39
CA TYR A 165 11.20 -3.91 2.76
C TYR A 165 10.50 -5.27 2.96
N ARG A 166 10.12 -5.95 1.87
CA ARG A 166 9.59 -7.33 1.91
C ARG A 166 10.63 -8.37 1.57
N ALA A 167 11.56 -8.05 0.67
CA ALA A 167 12.62 -8.95 0.26
C ALA A 167 13.43 -9.48 1.47
N LEU A 168 13.64 -8.64 2.48
CA LEU A 168 14.32 -9.01 3.74
C LEU A 168 13.60 -10.10 4.55
N TYR A 169 12.28 -10.26 4.34
CA TYR A 169 11.42 -11.16 5.11
C TYR A 169 10.54 -12.01 4.20
N ASN A 170 11.01 -12.32 3.00
CA ASN A 170 10.23 -13.01 1.96
C ASN A 170 9.70 -14.40 2.40
N GLN A 171 10.43 -15.09 3.27
CA GLN A 171 10.07 -16.37 3.87
C GLN A 171 9.36 -16.24 5.23
N GLY A 172 9.18 -15.01 5.72
CA GLY A 172 8.55 -14.73 7.01
C GLY A 172 7.02 -14.89 6.99
N THR A 173 6.44 -15.19 8.14
CA THR A 173 4.99 -15.25 8.33
C THR A 173 4.35 -13.85 8.35
N GLY A 174 3.04 -13.76 8.08
CA GLY A 174 2.31 -12.48 8.13
C GLY A 174 2.39 -11.64 6.85
N GLN A 175 2.66 -12.24 5.69
CA GLN A 175 2.69 -11.51 4.41
C GLN A 175 1.33 -10.89 4.02
N ASP A 176 0.23 -11.31 4.64
CA ASP A 176 -1.11 -10.74 4.45
C ASP A 176 -1.35 -9.48 5.31
N VAL A 177 -0.37 -9.01 6.10
CA VAL A 177 -0.55 -7.95 7.11
C VAL A 177 -1.26 -6.70 6.58
N LEU A 178 -0.89 -6.19 5.40
CA LEU A 178 -1.53 -4.98 4.86
C LEU A 178 -2.99 -5.22 4.46
N CYS A 179 -3.34 -6.45 4.07
CA CYS A 179 -4.74 -6.82 3.82
C CYS A 179 -5.54 -6.80 5.13
N ARG A 180 -4.96 -7.31 6.23
CA ARG A 180 -5.60 -7.29 7.55
C ARG A 180 -5.74 -5.87 8.08
N VAL A 181 -4.65 -5.10 8.09
CA VAL A 181 -4.65 -3.70 8.58
C VAL A 181 -5.63 -2.82 7.80
N LYS A 182 -5.77 -3.04 6.49
CA LYS A 182 -6.80 -2.34 5.70
C LYS A 182 -8.20 -2.62 6.23
N ARG A 183 -8.50 -3.86 6.62
CA ARG A 183 -9.81 -4.32 7.11
C ARG A 183 -10.09 -3.98 8.58
N MET A 184 -9.06 -3.84 9.43
CA MET A 184 -9.23 -3.51 10.85
C MET A 184 -10.09 -2.26 11.07
N ALA A 185 -11.04 -2.31 11.99
CA ALA A 185 -11.86 -1.16 12.37
C ALA A 185 -11.11 -0.29 13.41
N ILE A 186 -10.10 0.44 12.93
CA ILE A 186 -9.25 1.34 13.72
C ILE A 186 -9.14 2.71 13.04
N GLN A 187 -8.64 3.71 13.79
CA GLN A 187 -8.43 5.06 13.28
C GLN A 187 -7.66 5.08 11.93
N PRO A 188 -8.08 5.90 10.96
CA PRO A 188 -7.38 6.02 9.67
C PRO A 188 -5.90 6.45 9.77
N ARG A 189 -5.55 7.21 10.81
CA ARG A 189 -4.17 7.61 11.11
C ARG A 189 -3.32 6.42 11.55
N ALA A 190 -3.84 5.54 12.39
CA ALA A 190 -3.17 4.29 12.80
C ALA A 190 -2.84 3.40 11.59
N LYS A 191 -3.78 3.25 10.64
CA LYS A 191 -3.53 2.51 9.37
C LYS A 191 -2.41 3.14 8.54
N SER A 192 -2.39 4.47 8.46
CA SER A 192 -1.38 5.21 7.70
C SER A 192 -0.01 5.17 8.37
N PHE A 193 0.02 5.22 9.70
CA PHE A 193 1.20 4.98 10.51
C PHE A 193 1.76 3.59 10.25
N PHE A 194 0.93 2.55 10.35
CA PHE A 194 1.38 1.18 10.18
C PHE A 194 1.95 0.94 8.79
N PHE A 195 1.33 1.49 7.74
CA PHE A 195 1.90 1.39 6.40
C PHE A 195 3.30 2.02 6.31
N LYS A 196 3.52 3.18 6.94
CA LYS A 196 4.86 3.81 7.01
C LYS A 196 5.85 2.96 7.80
N LEU A 197 5.43 2.33 8.89
CA LEU A 197 6.25 1.40 9.67
C LEU A 197 6.64 0.17 8.83
N HIS A 198 5.66 -0.50 8.22
CA HIS A 198 5.86 -1.68 7.38
C HIS A 198 6.82 -1.41 6.22
N THR A 199 6.71 -0.25 5.59
CA THR A 199 7.51 0.13 4.43
C THR A 199 8.82 0.83 4.76
N SER A 200 9.17 0.94 6.04
CA SER A 200 10.37 1.63 6.54
C SER A 200 10.48 3.09 6.06
N THR A 201 9.33 3.79 6.03
CA THR A 201 9.25 5.22 5.73
C THR A 201 8.65 6.01 6.90
N LEU A 202 8.74 5.46 8.10
CA LEU A 202 8.34 6.17 9.31
C LEU A 202 9.40 7.24 9.62
N PRO A 203 9.00 8.50 9.87
CA PRO A 203 9.94 9.61 9.98
C PRO A 203 10.59 9.66 11.37
N VAL A 204 11.31 8.61 11.76
CA VAL A 204 12.23 8.61 12.91
C VAL A 204 13.44 9.47 12.60
N LYS A 205 14.14 9.99 13.63
CA LYS A 205 15.22 10.97 13.40
C LYS A 205 16.34 10.47 12.49
N VAL A 206 16.79 9.23 12.66
CA VAL A 206 17.86 8.66 11.80
C VAL A 206 17.42 8.64 10.34
N TRP A 207 16.18 8.22 10.08
CA TRP A 207 15.61 8.20 8.73
C TRP A 207 15.46 9.62 8.15
N LEU A 208 15.05 10.61 8.95
CA LEU A 208 14.95 12.00 8.51
C LEU A 208 16.33 12.54 8.08
N HIS A 209 17.35 12.29 8.89
CA HIS A 209 18.72 12.67 8.61
C HIS A 209 19.25 12.01 7.32
N GLU A 210 19.05 10.70 7.14
CA GLU A 210 19.39 9.98 5.91
C GLU A 210 18.69 10.52 4.66
N LYS A 211 17.52 11.14 4.81
CA LYS A 211 16.78 11.80 3.72
C LYS A 211 17.18 13.26 3.51
N GLY A 212 18.18 13.76 4.23
CA GLY A 212 18.59 15.17 4.18
C GLY A 212 17.54 16.13 4.74
N ILE A 213 16.60 15.63 5.56
CA ILE A 213 15.61 16.45 6.24
C ILE A 213 16.20 16.92 7.56
N PHE A 214 16.10 18.21 7.82
CA PHE A 214 16.64 18.80 9.03
C PHE A 214 16.06 18.14 10.30
N VAL A 215 16.96 17.70 11.18
CA VAL A 215 16.63 17.18 12.51
C VAL A 215 17.29 18.10 13.54
N PRO A 216 16.51 18.76 14.41
CA PRO A 216 17.07 19.59 15.45
C PRO A 216 17.96 18.81 16.42
N TRP A 217 19.08 19.42 16.82
CA TRP A 217 19.99 19.00 17.90
C TRP A 217 20.75 17.68 17.68
N THR A 218 20.04 16.55 17.62
CA THR A 218 20.65 15.22 17.54
C THR A 218 19.68 14.20 16.95
N THR A 219 20.21 13.19 16.27
CA THR A 219 19.49 12.00 15.81
C THR A 219 19.21 11.00 16.93
N ASN A 220 19.72 11.25 18.14
CA ASN A 220 19.57 10.33 19.26
C ASN A 220 18.24 10.53 19.98
N CYS A 221 17.75 9.44 20.56
CA CYS A 221 16.61 9.41 21.46
C CYS A 221 16.91 10.23 22.71
N LEU A 222 15.94 11.04 23.15
CA LEU A 222 16.10 11.92 24.31
C LEU A 222 16.27 11.14 25.62
N LEU A 223 15.62 9.97 25.73
CA LEU A 223 15.62 9.11 26.92
C LEU A 223 16.87 8.24 26.99
N CYS A 224 17.15 7.47 25.93
CA CYS A 224 18.21 6.46 25.96
C CYS A 224 19.56 6.95 25.43
N LYS A 225 19.61 8.15 24.83
CA LYS A 225 20.81 8.71 24.17
C LYS A 225 21.39 7.87 23.01
N ALA A 226 20.70 6.82 22.57
CA ALA A 226 21.06 6.01 21.40
C ALA A 226 20.40 6.53 20.10
N PRO A 227 20.89 6.19 18.90
CA PRO A 227 20.28 6.59 17.64
C PRO A 227 18.79 6.20 17.55
N GLU A 228 17.93 7.15 17.21
CA GLU A 228 16.49 6.92 17.14
C GLU A 228 16.11 6.24 15.80
N THR A 229 16.25 4.91 15.77
CA THR A 229 15.80 4.02 14.70
C THR A 229 14.39 3.47 14.98
N ILE A 230 13.79 2.78 14.00
CA ILE A 230 12.50 2.09 14.19
C ILE A 230 12.61 1.05 15.31
N GLU A 231 13.66 0.23 15.27
CA GLU A 231 13.94 -0.79 16.28
C GLU A 231 14.14 -0.17 17.65
N HIS A 232 14.89 0.94 17.74
CA HIS A 232 15.05 1.64 18.99
C HIS A 232 13.70 2.10 19.55
N VAL A 233 12.90 2.84 18.76
CA VAL A 233 11.65 3.43 19.23
C VAL A 233 10.64 2.39 19.71
N PHE A 234 10.50 1.26 19.01
CA PHE A 234 9.42 0.29 19.27
C PHE A 234 9.85 -0.96 20.04
N ILE A 235 11.15 -1.24 20.14
CA ILE A 235 11.66 -2.48 20.76
C ILE A 235 12.56 -2.15 21.94
N PHE A 236 13.57 -1.31 21.74
CA PHE A 236 14.67 -1.18 22.71
C PHE A 236 14.58 0.05 23.63
N CYS A 237 13.72 1.01 23.34
CA CYS A 237 13.59 2.20 24.15
C CYS A 237 12.83 1.90 25.46
N TRP A 238 13.19 2.59 26.55
CA TRP A 238 12.59 2.38 27.87
C TRP A 238 11.06 2.44 27.86
N ASP A 239 10.45 3.43 27.22
CA ASP A 239 8.98 3.51 27.14
C ASP A 239 8.37 2.31 26.41
N ALA A 240 9.04 1.77 25.39
CA ALA A 240 8.55 0.60 24.66
C ALA A 240 8.68 -0.66 25.52
N LEU A 241 9.83 -0.87 26.18
CA LEU A 241 10.07 -2.00 27.07
C LEU A 241 9.04 -2.05 28.20
N LEU A 242 8.87 -0.94 28.92
CA LEU A 242 7.90 -0.83 30.02
C LEU A 242 6.46 -1.07 29.53
N PHE A 243 6.08 -0.45 28.42
CA PHE A 243 4.74 -0.62 27.86
C PHE A 243 4.46 -2.08 27.45
N TRP A 244 5.38 -2.71 26.72
CA TRP A 244 5.20 -4.09 26.27
C TRP A 244 5.18 -5.06 27.45
N ASP A 245 6.00 -4.85 28.46
CA ASP A 245 6.06 -5.66 29.67
C ASP A 245 4.74 -5.62 30.46
N VAL A 246 4.21 -4.42 30.72
CA VAL A 246 2.89 -4.25 31.35
C VAL A 246 1.80 -4.88 30.50
N LEU A 247 1.77 -4.62 29.19
CA LEU A 247 0.74 -5.13 28.29
C LEU A 247 0.72 -6.67 28.24
N GLN A 248 1.89 -7.31 28.14
CA GLN A 248 2.00 -8.76 28.09
C GLN A 248 1.52 -9.41 29.40
N ARG A 249 1.84 -8.83 30.56
CA ARG A 249 1.32 -9.29 31.86
C ARG A 249 -0.19 -9.16 31.94
N THR A 250 -0.75 -8.03 31.48
CA THR A 250 -2.20 -7.81 31.47
C THR A 250 -2.92 -8.78 30.54
N LEU A 251 -2.35 -9.08 29.38
CA LEU A 251 -2.89 -10.04 28.41
C LEU A 251 -2.63 -11.50 28.79
N LYS A 252 -1.72 -11.76 29.74
CA LYS A 252 -1.16 -13.08 30.05
C LYS A 252 -0.68 -13.81 28.79
N LYS A 253 -0.02 -13.07 27.90
CA LYS A 253 0.44 -13.55 26.59
C LYS A 253 1.83 -13.02 26.31
N ASP A 254 2.74 -13.93 25.93
CA ASP A 254 4.06 -13.57 25.41
C ASP A 254 3.92 -13.08 23.96
N LEU A 255 4.12 -11.79 23.77
CA LEU A 255 4.12 -11.12 22.46
C LEU A 255 5.57 -10.98 22.03
N LYS A 256 5.99 -11.78 21.03
CA LYS A 256 7.34 -11.67 20.47
C LYS A 256 7.53 -10.32 19.79
N ILE A 257 8.18 -9.35 20.45
CA ILE A 257 8.49 -8.03 19.88
C ILE A 257 9.88 -8.08 19.23
N THR A 258 9.92 -8.14 17.90
CA THR A 258 11.12 -8.27 17.07
C THR A 258 11.01 -7.34 15.86
N ALA A 259 12.14 -7.09 15.17
CA ALA A 259 12.15 -6.26 13.95
C ALA A 259 11.17 -6.77 12.87
N HIS A 260 10.99 -8.08 12.78
CA HIS A 260 10.01 -8.71 11.89
C HIS A 260 8.58 -8.54 12.41
N SER A 261 8.30 -8.89 13.66
CA SER A 261 6.93 -8.95 14.17
C SER A 261 6.26 -7.57 14.24
N ILE A 262 6.99 -6.48 14.53
CA ILE A 262 6.42 -5.14 14.51
C ILE A 262 6.00 -4.68 13.10
N ARG A 263 6.55 -5.29 12.04
CA ARG A 263 6.28 -4.94 10.64
C ARG A 263 5.27 -5.87 9.96
N PHE A 264 5.21 -7.14 10.38
CA PHE A 264 4.38 -8.17 9.74
C PHE A 264 3.27 -8.73 10.64
N LEU A 265 3.29 -8.41 11.95
CA LEU A 265 2.29 -8.83 12.93
C LEU A 265 1.89 -10.30 12.75
N PRO A 266 2.81 -11.27 12.78
CA PRO A 266 2.49 -12.65 12.48
C PRO A 266 1.39 -13.16 13.43
N ILE A 267 0.29 -13.68 12.87
CA ILE A 267 -0.80 -14.28 13.64
C ILE A 267 -0.54 -15.78 13.78
N THR A 268 -0.86 -16.32 14.96
CA THR A 268 -1.09 -17.76 15.13
C THR A 268 -2.57 -18.04 14.85
N SER A 269 -2.89 -18.79 13.79
CA SER A 269 -4.27 -18.98 13.29
C SER A 269 -5.28 -19.61 14.26
N GLN A 270 -4.86 -19.98 15.46
CA GLN A 270 -5.68 -20.62 16.49
C GLN A 270 -6.21 -19.62 17.55
N GLU A 271 -5.85 -18.34 17.45
CA GLU A 271 -6.14 -17.36 18.50
C GLU A 271 -7.47 -16.64 18.25
N LEU A 272 -8.42 -16.77 19.20
CA LEU A 272 -9.72 -16.07 19.20
C LEU A 272 -9.58 -14.55 19.40
N VAL A 273 -8.46 -14.13 19.97
CA VAL A 273 -8.15 -12.74 20.30
C VAL A 273 -7.32 -12.11 19.18
N PRO A 274 -7.67 -10.90 18.68
CA PRO A 274 -6.92 -10.22 17.63
C PRO A 274 -5.69 -9.52 18.20
N TYR A 275 -4.66 -10.30 18.56
CA TYR A 275 -3.41 -9.76 19.10
C TYR A 275 -2.66 -8.88 18.10
N ASP A 276 -2.84 -9.08 16.79
CA ASP A 276 -2.26 -8.20 15.77
C ASP A 276 -2.85 -6.79 15.81
N LEU A 277 -4.16 -6.67 16.05
CA LEU A 277 -4.85 -5.40 16.28
C LEU A 277 -4.34 -4.73 17.56
N ILE A 278 -4.25 -5.45 18.67
CA ILE A 278 -3.74 -4.90 19.94
C ILE A 278 -2.30 -4.42 19.77
N THR A 279 -1.45 -5.24 19.15
CA THR A 279 -0.04 -4.91 18.92
C THR A 279 0.09 -3.67 18.03
N LEU A 280 -0.71 -3.57 16.96
CA LEU A 280 -0.71 -2.38 16.10
C LEU A 280 -1.08 -1.12 16.88
N ILE A 281 -2.09 -1.19 17.73
CA ILE A 281 -2.50 -0.04 18.56
C ILE A 281 -1.43 0.31 19.59
N GLY A 282 -0.79 -0.69 20.22
CA GLY A 282 0.36 -0.46 21.09
C GLY A 282 1.50 0.27 20.37
N LEU A 283 1.87 -0.19 19.17
CA LEU A 283 2.87 0.49 18.32
C LEU A 283 2.45 1.93 18.00
N TYR A 284 1.17 2.14 17.67
CA TYR A 284 0.66 3.47 17.36
C TYR A 284 0.64 4.39 18.59
N SER A 285 0.33 3.88 19.79
CA SER A 285 0.38 4.63 21.04
C SER A 285 1.80 5.07 21.39
N ILE A 286 2.78 4.17 21.25
CA ILE A 286 4.21 4.50 21.43
C ILE A 286 4.58 5.64 20.49
N TRP A 287 4.18 5.54 19.22
CA TRP A 287 4.44 6.57 18.23
C TRP A 287 3.78 7.91 18.58
N CYS A 288 2.52 7.91 19.00
CA CYS A 288 1.81 9.13 19.38
C CYS A 288 2.49 9.85 20.56
N SER A 289 2.84 9.12 21.61
CA SER A 289 3.56 9.68 22.76
C SER A 289 4.92 10.25 22.35
N ARG A 290 5.69 9.52 21.52
CA ARG A 290 6.96 10.01 20.95
C ARG A 290 6.80 11.28 20.13
N MET A 291 5.77 11.37 19.30
CA MET A 291 5.51 12.54 18.48
C MET A 291 5.09 13.74 19.31
N ALA A 292 4.29 13.56 20.36
CA ALA A 292 3.88 14.64 21.25
C ALA A 292 5.10 15.32 21.90
N VAL A 293 6.07 14.52 22.37
CA VAL A 293 7.34 15.05 22.91
C VAL A 293 8.16 15.74 21.81
N ARG A 294 8.27 15.13 20.62
CA ARG A 294 9.04 15.70 19.51
C ARG A 294 8.47 17.02 18.99
N HIS A 295 7.14 17.15 18.98
CA HIS A 295 6.42 18.33 18.52
C HIS A 295 6.25 19.39 19.62
N ALA A 296 6.79 19.14 20.82
CA ALA A 296 6.63 20.00 21.99
C ALA A 296 5.16 20.34 22.24
N ASP A 297 4.29 19.33 22.14
CA ASP A 297 2.88 19.46 22.49
C ASP A 297 2.76 19.97 23.92
N LEU A 298 1.81 20.88 24.19
CA LEU A 298 1.63 21.53 25.50
C LEU A 298 1.51 20.54 26.66
N ASN A 299 0.86 19.40 26.44
CA ASN A 299 0.64 18.35 27.43
C ASN A 299 0.94 16.96 26.81
N PRO A 300 2.22 16.54 26.74
CA PRO A 300 2.57 15.25 26.18
C PRO A 300 2.07 14.14 27.12
N ARG A 301 1.31 13.19 26.59
CA ARG A 301 0.72 12.10 27.38
C ARG A 301 1.61 10.84 27.33
N PRO A 302 1.63 10.03 28.41
CA PRO A 302 2.32 8.74 28.38
C PRO A 302 1.65 7.78 27.39
N VAL A 303 2.39 6.75 26.99
CA VAL A 303 1.94 5.73 26.01
C VAL A 303 0.61 5.10 26.43
N GLU A 304 0.46 4.83 27.72
CA GLU A 304 -0.72 4.21 28.33
C GLU A 304 -2.00 5.00 28.07
N THR A 305 -1.96 6.33 28.21
CA THR A 305 -3.13 7.18 28.00
C THR A 305 -3.62 7.11 26.56
N TYR A 306 -2.70 7.17 25.58
CA TYR A 306 -3.05 6.98 24.17
C TYR A 306 -3.61 5.57 23.90
N PHE A 307 -3.00 4.55 24.50
CA PHE A 307 -3.47 3.17 24.34
C PHE A 307 -4.88 2.96 24.87
N LEU A 308 -5.19 3.44 26.08
CA LEU A 308 -6.53 3.33 26.68
C LEU A 308 -7.58 4.09 25.86
N GLU A 309 -7.23 5.26 25.32
CA GLU A 309 -8.10 6.03 24.42
C GLU A 309 -8.44 5.22 23.16
N PHE A 310 -7.44 4.65 22.50
CA PHE A 310 -7.64 3.84 21.30
C PHE A 310 -8.39 2.53 21.57
N VAL A 311 -8.13 1.87 22.72
CA VAL A 311 -8.88 0.68 23.15
C VAL A 311 -10.34 1.02 23.41
N THR A 312 -10.62 2.19 23.99
CA THR A 312 -11.99 2.68 24.22
C THR A 312 -12.73 2.88 22.90
N GLU A 313 -12.08 3.49 21.90
CA GLU A 313 -12.65 3.69 20.57
C GLU A 313 -12.85 2.37 19.81
N ILE A 314 -11.92 1.42 19.95
CA ILE A 314 -12.10 0.08 19.38
C ILE A 314 -13.30 -0.60 20.01
N ARG A 315 -13.38 -0.60 21.34
CA ARG A 315 -14.52 -1.19 22.06
C ARG A 315 -15.83 -0.58 21.56
N SER A 316 -15.93 0.76 21.47
CA SER A 316 -17.14 1.39 20.96
C SER A 316 -17.43 0.98 19.52
N THR A 317 -16.42 0.93 18.64
CA THR A 317 -16.61 0.55 17.23
C THR A 317 -17.12 -0.89 17.05
N TYR A 318 -16.62 -1.84 17.85
CA TYR A 318 -17.03 -3.25 17.75
C TYR A 318 -18.30 -3.56 18.56
N ALA A 319 -18.63 -2.79 19.60
CA ALA A 319 -19.86 -2.96 20.37
C ALA A 319 -21.13 -2.63 19.57
N HIS A 320 -21.03 -1.82 18.51
CA HIS A 320 -22.16 -1.48 17.63
C HIS A 320 -22.28 -2.41 16.41
N GLN A 321 -21.58 -3.54 16.39
CA GLN A 321 -21.73 -4.55 15.33
C GLN A 321 -22.82 -5.55 15.69
N ASP A 322 -23.54 -6.07 14.67
CA ASP A 322 -24.66 -7.01 14.84
C ASP A 322 -24.27 -8.29 15.62
N SER A 323 -23.00 -8.66 15.57
CA SER A 323 -22.41 -9.71 16.40
C SER A 323 -21.19 -9.16 17.14
N VAL A 324 -21.32 -8.96 18.46
CA VAL A 324 -20.23 -8.48 19.29
C VAL A 324 -19.20 -9.61 19.45
N PRO A 325 -17.94 -9.40 19.04
CA PRO A 325 -16.92 -10.44 19.20
C PRO A 325 -16.62 -10.74 20.68
N GLU A 326 -16.41 -12.00 21.03
CA GLU A 326 -16.11 -12.43 22.41
C GLU A 326 -14.88 -11.73 23.00
N TRP A 327 -13.89 -11.42 22.16
CA TRP A 327 -12.67 -10.73 22.58
C TRP A 327 -12.90 -9.27 23.00
N VAL A 328 -14.07 -8.66 22.75
CA VAL A 328 -14.38 -7.30 23.20
C VAL A 328 -14.35 -7.19 24.73
N GLY A 329 -14.72 -8.24 25.47
CA GLY A 329 -14.59 -8.27 26.94
C GLY A 329 -13.15 -8.14 27.44
N MET A 330 -12.16 -8.48 26.61
CA MET A 330 -10.76 -8.23 26.93
C MET A 330 -10.40 -6.73 26.88
N CYS A 331 -11.06 -5.93 26.05
CA CYS A 331 -10.88 -4.47 26.08
C CYS A 331 -11.25 -3.92 27.46
N GLU A 332 -12.27 -4.45 28.13
CA GLU A 332 -12.59 -4.03 29.49
C GLU A 332 -11.50 -4.39 30.50
N ARG A 333 -10.89 -5.57 30.37
CA ARG A 333 -9.75 -5.96 31.20
C ARG A 333 -8.57 -5.00 31.00
N LEU A 334 -8.29 -4.64 29.75
CA LEU A 334 -7.25 -3.65 29.41
C LEU A 334 -7.56 -2.27 30.02
N LEU A 335 -8.83 -1.84 29.99
CA LEU A 335 -9.27 -0.56 30.55
C LEU A 335 -9.28 -0.52 32.09
N LYS A 336 -9.41 -1.67 32.75
CA LYS A 336 -9.36 -1.80 34.24
C LYS A 336 -7.94 -1.98 34.79
N SER A 337 -7.00 -2.41 33.96
CA SER A 337 -5.59 -2.62 34.34
C SER A 337 -4.82 -1.39 34.87
N PRO A 338 -5.05 -0.13 34.43
CA PRO A 338 -4.24 1.00 34.88
C PRO A 338 -4.52 1.44 36.33
N GLN A 339 -5.53 0.90 37.02
CA GLN A 339 -5.78 1.21 38.44
C GLN A 339 -4.87 0.47 39.42
N ARG A 340 -3.92 -0.37 38.95
CA ARG A 340 -3.03 -1.19 39.80
C ARG A 340 -1.57 -0.70 39.86
N ILE A 341 -1.26 0.49 39.34
CA ILE A 341 0.10 1.06 39.36
C ILE A 341 0.09 2.40 40.14
N ASN A 342 -0.51 2.39 41.32
CA ASN A 342 -0.25 3.38 42.36
C ASN A 342 0.29 2.65 43.58
#